data_AF-A0A836S419-F1
#
_entry.id   AF-A0A836S419-F1
#
_cell.length_a   1.000
_cell.length_b   1.000
_cell.length_c   1.000
_cell.angle_alpha   90.00
_cell.angle_beta   90.00
_cell.angle_gamma   90.00
#
_symmetry.space_group_name_H-M   'P 1'
#
loop_
_entity.id
_entity.type
_entity.pdbx_description
1 polymer ?
#
loop_
_entity_poly.entity_id
_entity_poly.type
_entity_poly.pdbx_seq_one_letter_code
_entity_poly.pdbx_strand_id
1 'polypeptide(L)'
;MSIVTFLGIECDVVKKKYHANQQTALQLFVADTRANLDKGWSPGDPVLTATSCLPDHCFKSGETAIKNYSENEGILDVLLDAEIISSTGDFVASGYSLFPVVEVLI
;
A
#
# COMPACT_ATOMS: atom_id res chain seq x y z
N MET A 1 -1.29 13.93 -7.14
CA MET A 1 -2.13 12.72 -7.12
C MET A 1 -1.32 11.68 -7.87
N SER A 2 -0.76 10.71 -7.15
CA SER A 2 0.21 9.75 -7.70
C SER A 2 -0.55 8.49 -8.10
N ILE A 3 -0.71 8.29 -9.41
CA ILE A 3 -1.28 7.06 -9.98
C ILE A 3 -0.14 6.04 -10.10
N VAL A 4 -0.37 4.83 -9.63
CA VAL A 4 0.55 3.69 -9.80
C VAL A 4 -0.12 2.59 -10.64
N THR A 5 0.67 1.76 -11.31
CA THR A 5 0.13 0.58 -11.98
C THR A 5 0.44 -0.67 -11.15
N PHE A 6 -0.59 -1.40 -10.73
CA PHE A 6 -0.45 -2.67 -10.04
C PHE A 6 -1.30 -3.74 -10.71
N LEU A 7 -0.69 -4.88 -11.06
CA LEU A 7 -1.34 -5.98 -11.80
C LEU A 7 -2.11 -5.52 -13.06
N GLY A 8 -1.58 -4.49 -13.74
CA GLY A 8 -2.17 -3.92 -14.96
C GLY A 8 -3.39 -3.02 -14.73
N ILE A 9 -3.68 -2.64 -13.48
CA ILE A 9 -4.71 -1.69 -13.08
C ILE A 9 -4.04 -0.38 -12.69
N GLU A 10 -4.52 0.75 -13.20
CA GLU A 10 -4.08 2.07 -12.74
C GLU A 10 -4.81 2.42 -11.44
N CYS A 11 -4.07 2.77 -10.40
CA CYS A 11 -4.58 2.87 -9.04
C CYS A 11 -4.24 4.23 -8.43
N ASP A 12 -5.23 4.85 -7.80
CA ASP A 12 -5.02 5.94 -6.85
C ASP A 12 -4.58 5.37 -5.51
N VAL A 13 -3.48 5.89 -4.97
CA VAL A 13 -3.01 5.53 -3.62
C VAL A 13 -3.51 6.53 -2.60
N VAL A 14 -4.27 6.02 -1.63
CA VAL A 14 -4.89 6.83 -0.58
C VAL A 14 -4.32 6.44 0.78
N LYS A 15 -3.78 7.43 1.47
CA LYS A 15 -3.36 7.32 2.87
C LYS A 15 -4.57 7.43 3.79
N LYS A 16 -4.81 6.39 4.58
CA LYS A 16 -5.83 6.35 5.64
C LYS A 16 -5.22 5.86 6.95
N LYS A 17 -6.07 5.67 7.95
CA LYS A 17 -5.69 5.09 9.24
C LYS A 17 -6.54 3.84 9.51
N TYR A 18 -5.93 2.80 10.06
CA TYR A 18 -6.69 1.67 10.59
C TYR A 18 -7.51 2.12 11.80
N HIS A 19 -8.81 1.81 11.82
CA HIS A 19 -9.71 2.24 12.90
C HIS A 19 -9.28 1.72 14.28
N ALA A 20 -8.71 0.51 14.34
CA ALA A 20 -8.38 -0.17 15.59
C ALA A 20 -7.24 0.50 16.39
N ASN A 21 -6.22 1.04 15.72
CA ASN A 21 -4.99 1.51 16.37
C ASN A 21 -4.36 2.75 15.74
N GLN A 22 -5.02 3.38 14.76
CA GLN A 22 -4.56 4.60 14.08
C GLN A 22 -3.22 4.44 13.32
N GLN A 23 -2.75 3.21 13.08
CA GLN A 23 -1.62 2.95 12.21
C GLN A 23 -1.93 3.40 10.78
N THR A 24 -0.90 3.83 10.05
CA THR A 24 -1.04 4.30 8.68
C THR A 24 -1.39 3.13 7.76
N ALA A 25 -2.46 3.29 6.97
CA ALA A 25 -2.87 2.37 5.94
C ALA A 25 -2.69 3.00 4.56
N LEU A 26 -2.12 2.26 3.62
CA LEU A 26 -2.10 2.64 2.20
C LEU A 26 -3.08 1.76 1.44
N GLN A 27 -4.08 2.37 0.83
CA GLN A 27 -5.12 1.67 0.08
C GLN A 27 -5.07 2.09 -1.38
N LEU A 28 -5.21 1.11 -2.27
CA LEU A 28 -5.28 1.32 -3.71
C LEU A 28 -6.74 1.21 -4.16
N PHE A 29 -7.18 2.18 -4.94
CA PHE A 29 -8.49 2.19 -5.59
C PHE A 29 -8.30 2.34 -7.09
N VAL A 30 -9.20 1.78 -7.89
CA VAL A 30 -9.20 1.96 -9.34
C VAL A 30 -9.24 3.46 -9.66
N ALA A 31 -8.24 3.96 -10.37
CA ALA A 31 -8.18 5.35 -10.78
C ALA A 31 -9.19 5.63 -11.91
N ASP A 32 -9.71 6.86 -11.95
CA ASP A 32 -10.60 7.33 -13.03
C ASP A 32 -9.80 7.64 -14.30
N THR A 33 -9.42 6.59 -15.02
CA THR A 33 -8.64 6.69 -16.25
C THR A 33 -9.34 6.01 -17.41
N ARG A 34 -9.09 6.50 -18.63
CA ARG A 34 -9.63 5.90 -19.83
C ARG A 34 -9.20 4.44 -20.00
N ALA A 35 -7.95 4.13 -19.65
CA ALA A 35 -7.40 2.78 -19.75
C ALA A 35 -8.13 1.78 -18.83
N ASN A 36 -8.50 2.19 -17.62
CA ASN A 36 -9.30 1.37 -16.71
C ASN A 36 -10.73 1.19 -17.21
N LEU A 37 -11.37 2.27 -17.68
CA LEU A 37 -12.73 2.21 -18.24
C LEU A 37 -12.82 1.29 -19.46
N ASP A 38 -11.85 1.35 -20.37
CA ASP A 38 -11.79 0.48 -21.56
C ASP A 38 -11.59 -1.00 -21.19
N LYS A 39 -10.98 -1.28 -20.03
CA LYS A 39 -10.85 -2.64 -19.46
C LYS A 39 -12.07 -3.07 -18.64
N GLY A 40 -13.06 -2.19 -18.44
CA GLY A 40 -14.27 -2.47 -17.68
C GLY A 40 -14.14 -2.32 -16.16
N TRP A 41 -13.09 -1.68 -15.67
CA TRP A 41 -12.96 -1.35 -14.25
C TRP A 41 -13.80 -0.14 -13.87
N SER A 42 -14.41 -0.15 -12.69
CA SER A 42 -15.18 0.98 -12.16
C SER A 42 -14.29 1.88 -11.30
N PRO A 43 -14.20 3.19 -11.58
CA PRO A 43 -13.44 4.11 -10.76
C PRO A 43 -13.88 4.09 -9.29
N GLY A 44 -12.91 4.09 -8.38
CA GLY A 44 -13.15 4.03 -6.94
C GLY A 44 -13.37 2.63 -6.36
N ASP A 45 -13.41 1.58 -7.20
CA ASP A 45 -13.46 0.20 -6.69
C ASP A 45 -12.16 -0.12 -5.92
N PRO A 46 -12.25 -0.81 -4.76
CA PRO A 46 -11.08 -1.17 -3.98
C PRO A 46 -10.25 -2.24 -4.68
N VAL A 47 -8.94 -2.00 -4.81
CA VAL A 47 -7.99 -2.97 -5.37
C VAL A 47 -7.32 -3.75 -4.26
N LEU A 48 -6.64 -3.07 -3.33
CA LEU A 48 -5.99 -3.70 -2.18
C LEU A 48 -5.68 -2.72 -1.06
N THR A 49 -5.37 -3.25 0.12
CA THR A 49 -4.65 -2.51 1.18
C THR A 49 -3.21 -3.01 1.21
N ALA A 50 -2.25 -2.14 0.90
CA ALA A 50 -0.84 -2.49 0.72
C ALA A 50 -0.14 -2.75 2.06
N THR A 51 -0.65 -2.15 3.12
CA THR A 51 -0.10 -2.25 4.47
C THR A 51 -0.68 -3.45 5.24
N SER A 52 0.04 -3.90 6.25
CA SER A 52 -0.48 -4.78 7.30
C SER A 52 -0.61 -4.01 8.60
N CYS A 53 -1.72 -4.19 9.30
CA CYS A 53 -1.92 -3.64 10.63
C CYS A 53 -1.25 -4.56 11.66
N LEU A 54 -0.19 -4.09 12.30
CA LEU A 54 0.59 -4.86 13.27
C LEU A 54 0.41 -4.24 14.67
N PRO A 55 -0.66 -4.56 15.41
CA PRO A 55 -1.04 -3.86 16.64
C PRO A 55 0.00 -3.95 17.76
N ASP A 56 0.80 -5.01 17.78
CA ASP A 56 1.85 -5.22 18.79
C ASP A 56 3.15 -4.47 18.44
N HIS A 57 3.22 -3.79 17.30
CA HIS A 57 4.37 -3.03 16.86
C HIS A 57 4.11 -1.52 16.91
N CYS A 58 5.03 -0.80 17.56
CA CYS A 58 5.01 0.66 17.64
C CYS A 58 5.86 1.27 16.53
N PHE A 59 5.24 1.64 15.41
CA PHE A 59 5.89 2.38 14.33
C PHE A 59 6.26 3.81 14.75
N LYS A 60 7.35 4.37 14.20
CA LYS A 60 7.62 5.80 14.32
C LYS A 60 6.57 6.59 13.52
N SER A 61 6.51 7.91 13.78
CA SER A 61 5.63 8.79 13.01
C SER A 61 5.97 8.71 11.52
N GLY A 62 4.98 8.41 10.68
CA GLY A 62 5.16 8.27 9.23
C GLY A 62 5.52 6.86 8.76
N GLU A 63 5.89 5.94 9.67
CA GLU A 63 6.23 4.57 9.32
C GLU A 63 4.98 3.65 9.27
N THR A 64 5.09 2.58 8.49
CA THR A 64 4.12 1.47 8.44
C THR A 64 4.80 0.19 7.92
N ALA A 65 4.07 -0.92 7.90
CA ALA A 65 4.54 -2.21 7.39
C ALA A 65 3.83 -2.58 6.09
N ILE A 66 4.58 -2.95 5.05
CA ILE A 66 4.03 -3.40 3.77
C ILE A 66 3.78 -4.92 3.79
N LYS A 67 2.57 -5.32 3.39
CA LYS A 67 2.26 -6.71 3.07
C LYS A 67 2.68 -6.96 1.62
N ASN A 68 3.83 -7.56 1.38
CA ASN A 68 4.36 -7.86 0.04
C ASN A 68 4.35 -9.36 -0.28
N TYR A 69 3.18 -10.00 -0.18
CA TYR A 69 3.01 -11.43 -0.45
C TYR A 69 1.55 -11.75 -0.85
N SER A 70 1.32 -12.94 -1.39
CA SER A 70 0.02 -13.40 -1.90
C SER A 70 -0.57 -12.40 -2.90
N GLU A 71 -1.79 -11.92 -2.68
CA GLU A 71 -2.48 -10.98 -3.58
C GLU A 71 -1.76 -9.62 -3.69
N ASN A 72 -0.86 -9.33 -2.75
CA ASN A 72 -0.11 -8.09 -2.68
C ASN A 72 1.33 -8.24 -3.20
N GLU A 73 1.73 -9.41 -3.70
CA GLU A 73 3.11 -9.62 -4.17
C GLU A 73 3.50 -8.60 -5.25
N GLY A 74 4.65 -7.94 -5.07
CA GLY A 74 5.17 -6.89 -5.95
C GLY A 74 4.73 -5.46 -5.59
N ILE A 75 3.83 -5.27 -4.61
CA ILE A 75 3.35 -3.93 -4.25
C ILE A 75 4.45 -3.04 -3.67
N LEU A 76 5.43 -3.64 -2.97
CA LEU A 76 6.52 -2.87 -2.36
C LEU A 76 7.30 -2.09 -3.42
N ASP A 77 7.72 -2.76 -4.48
CA ASP A 77 8.54 -2.18 -5.54
C ASP A 77 7.75 -1.10 -6.29
N VAL A 78 6.47 -1.35 -6.58
CA VAL A 78 5.58 -0.38 -7.22
C VAL A 78 5.44 0.92 -6.43
N LEU A 79 5.36 0.84 -5.10
CA LEU A 79 5.25 2.02 -4.25
C LEU A 79 6.59 2.75 -4.05
N LEU A 80 7.70 2.01 -4.03
CA LEU A 80 9.05 2.58 -3.97
C LEU A 80 9.39 3.34 -5.25
N ASP A 81 9.16 2.72 -6.41
CA ASP A 81 9.44 3.30 -7.73
C ASP A 81 8.60 4.56 -8.00
N ALA A 82 7.40 4.62 -7.42
CA ALA A 82 6.51 5.77 -7.51
C ALA A 82 6.77 6.86 -6.46
N GLU A 83 7.80 6.71 -5.62
CA GLU A 83 8.15 7.63 -4.54
C GLU A 83 6.99 7.91 -3.56
N ILE A 84 6.13 6.91 -3.34
CA ILE A 84 5.03 6.98 -2.36
C ILE A 84 5.53 6.59 -0.97
N ILE A 85 6.52 5.70 -0.93
CA ILE A 85 7.20 5.24 0.27
C ILE A 85 8.71 5.26 0.07
N SER A 86 9.45 5.26 1.16
CA SER A 86 10.90 4.99 1.18
C SER A 86 11.21 3.79 2.07
N SER A 87 12.28 3.06 1.73
CA SER A 87 12.76 1.94 2.55
C SER A 87 13.48 2.45 3.79
N THR A 88 13.17 1.88 4.97
CA THR A 88 13.94 2.12 6.19
C THR A 88 15.08 1.11 6.38
N GLY A 89 15.05 -0.01 5.64
CA GLY A 89 15.91 -1.17 5.84
C GLY A 89 15.47 -2.09 6.99
N ASP A 90 14.46 -1.70 7.77
CA ASP A 90 13.96 -2.48 8.89
C ASP A 90 12.87 -3.47 8.45
N PHE A 91 12.71 -4.53 9.25
CA PHE A 91 11.66 -5.53 9.06
C PHE A 91 11.03 -5.90 10.40
N VAL A 92 9.73 -6.19 10.38
CA VAL A 92 8.98 -6.69 11.54
C VAL A 92 8.46 -8.08 11.25
N ALA A 93 8.77 -9.03 12.13
CA ALA A 93 8.18 -10.36 12.08
C ALA A 93 6.80 -10.33 12.77
N SER A 94 5.79 -10.92 12.14
CA SER A 94 4.48 -11.14 12.75
C SER A 94 3.87 -12.43 12.20
N GLY A 95 3.50 -13.34 13.10
CA GLY A 95 3.10 -14.71 12.72
C GLY A 95 4.21 -15.43 11.96
N TYR A 96 3.89 -15.92 10.76
CA TYR A 96 4.81 -16.62 9.86
C TYR A 96 5.41 -15.73 8.76
N SER A 97 5.20 -14.41 8.85
CA SER A 97 5.56 -13.47 7.79
C SER A 97 6.52 -12.40 8.31
N LEU A 98 7.36 -11.92 7.40
CA LEU A 98 8.26 -10.79 7.62
C LEU A 98 7.76 -9.61 6.79
N PHE A 99 7.59 -8.46 7.42
CA PHE A 99 7.04 -7.26 6.80
C PHE A 99 8.12 -6.18 6.71
N PRO A 100 8.45 -5.67 5.52
CA PRO A 100 9.29 -4.49 5.37
C PRO A 100 8.65 -3.29 6.04
N VAL A 101 9.42 -2.56 6.85
CA VAL A 101 9.04 -1.26 7.38
C VAL A 101 9.42 -0.19 6.39
N VAL A 102 8.52 0.76 6.17
CA VAL A 102 8.68 1.84 5.20
C VAL A 102 8.19 3.14 5.80
N GLU A 103 8.75 4.26 5.35
CA GLU A 103 8.24 5.60 5.64
C GLU A 103 7.31 6.05 4.50
N VAL A 104 6.17 6.65 4.85
CA VAL A 104 5.17 7.14 3.88
C VAL A 104 5.44 8.60 3.54
N LEU A 105 5.59 8.90 2.25
CA LEU A 105 6.02 10.21 1.73
C LEU A 105 4.86 11.14 1.33
N ILE A 106 3.64 10.62 1.25
CA ILE A 106 2.41 11.35 0.87
C ILE A 106 1.49 11.69 2.05
#